data_AF-A0A348V4R3-F1
#
_entry.id   AF-A0A348V4R3-F1
#
_cell.length_a   1.000
_cell.length_b   1.000
_cell.length_c   1.000
_cell.angle_alpha   90.00
_cell.angle_beta   90.00
_cell.angle_gamma   90.00
#
_symmetry.space_group_name_H-M   'P 1'
#
loop_
_entity.id
_entity.type
_entity.pdbx_description
1 polymer ?
#
loop_
_entity_poly.entity_id
_entity_poly.type
_entity_poly.pdbx_seq_one_letter_code
_entity_poly.pdbx_strand_id
1 'polypeptide(L)'
;MILYAIGIPQNILEQDYMLSNEYIDPAKAEIDARNLSESMQEAVTAMLSVNTAYLNYAIDYIKLKYGSVDNYLEKELRVTSGKKNLLRKYLLYQF
;
A
#
# COMPACT_ATOMS: atom_id res chain seq x y z
N MET A 1 -3.46 -0.19 -3.64
CA MET A 1 -4.82 -0.36 -4.22
C MET A 1 -4.85 -0.37 -5.75
N ILE A 2 -4.09 0.51 -6.43
CA ILE A 2 -4.06 0.55 -7.91
C ILE A 2 -3.65 -0.80 -8.52
N LEU A 3 -2.55 -1.39 -8.04
CA LEU A 3 -2.09 -2.71 -8.49
C LEU A 3 -3.13 -3.82 -8.26
N TYR A 4 -3.91 -3.75 -7.16
CA TYR A 4 -5.05 -4.66 -6.94
C TYR A 4 -6.13 -4.46 -8.02
N ALA A 5 -6.48 -3.20 -8.33
CA ALA A 5 -7.52 -2.88 -9.31
C ALA A 5 -7.21 -3.39 -10.73
N ILE A 6 -5.93 -3.49 -11.08
CA ILE A 6 -5.49 -4.06 -12.37
C ILE A 6 -5.28 -5.58 -12.32
N GLY A 7 -5.43 -6.21 -11.14
CA GLY A 7 -5.44 -7.67 -10.98
C GLY A 7 -4.06 -8.28 -10.67
N ILE A 8 -3.12 -7.51 -10.13
CA ILE A 8 -1.85 -8.06 -9.67
C ILE A 8 -2.06 -8.98 -8.45
N PRO A 9 -1.46 -10.19 -8.43
CA PRO A 9 -1.57 -11.11 -7.30
C PRO A 9 -1.05 -10.51 -5.98
N GLN A 10 -1.68 -10.87 -4.86
CA GLN A 10 -1.38 -10.30 -3.55
C GLN A 10 0.10 -10.46 -3.14
N ASN A 11 0.74 -11.60 -3.44
CA ASN A 11 2.15 -11.80 -3.12
C ASN A 11 3.08 -10.81 -3.84
N ILE A 12 2.72 -10.38 -5.06
CA ILE A 12 3.49 -9.37 -5.81
C ILE A 12 3.23 -7.97 -5.26
N LEU A 13 2.01 -7.68 -4.80
CA LEU A 13 1.68 -6.43 -4.10
C LEU A 13 2.49 -6.26 -2.83
N GLU A 14 2.61 -7.32 -2.04
CA GLU A 14 3.36 -7.33 -0.80
C GLU A 14 4.86 -7.14 -1.06
N GLN A 15 5.40 -7.78 -2.11
CA GLN A 15 6.78 -7.58 -2.53
C GLN A 15 7.05 -6.11 -2.92
N ASP A 16 6.23 -5.55 -3.82
CA ASP A 16 6.34 -4.15 -4.25
C ASP A 16 6.25 -3.18 -3.06
N TYR A 17 5.31 -3.41 -2.15
CA TYR A 17 5.19 -2.62 -0.93
C TYR A 17 6.46 -2.67 -0.08
N MET A 18 7.01 -3.87 0.16
CA MET A 18 8.19 -4.06 0.99
C MET A 18 9.48 -3.46 0.40
N LEU A 19 9.56 -3.28 -0.92
CA LEU A 19 10.66 -2.55 -1.57
C LEU A 19 10.77 -1.09 -1.09
N SER A 20 9.72 -0.53 -0.49
CA SER A 20 9.79 0.81 0.12
C SER A 20 10.89 0.92 1.18
N ASN A 21 11.14 -0.15 1.95
CA ASN A 21 12.23 -0.17 2.94
C ASN A 21 13.63 -0.14 2.31
N GLU A 22 13.76 -0.48 1.02
CA GLU A 22 15.02 -0.49 0.29
C GLU A 22 15.25 0.82 -0.46
N TYR A 23 14.20 1.38 -1.07
CA TYR A 23 14.33 2.51 -1.99
C TYR A 23 13.90 3.87 -1.42
N ILE A 24 13.20 3.91 -0.28
CA ILE A 24 12.88 5.16 0.41
C ILE A 24 13.95 5.43 1.46
N ASP A 25 14.69 6.52 1.26
CA ASP A 25 15.72 6.98 2.19
C ASP A 25 15.07 7.72 3.39
N PRO A 26 15.10 7.16 4.62
CA PRO A 26 14.53 7.80 5.80
C PRO A 26 15.22 9.13 6.14
N ALA A 27 16.47 9.33 5.74
CA ALA A 27 17.21 10.56 6.03
C ALA A 27 16.60 11.79 5.35
N LYS A 28 15.84 11.60 4.27
CA LYS A 28 15.09 12.67 3.58
C LYS A 28 13.86 13.16 4.35
N ALA A 29 13.45 12.48 5.42
CA ALA A 29 12.31 12.91 6.22
C ALA A 29 12.61 14.12 7.12
N GLU A 30 13.89 14.53 7.25
CA GLU A 30 14.33 15.66 8.09
C GLU A 30 13.91 15.53 9.58
N ILE A 31 13.72 14.31 10.07
CA ILE A 31 13.38 14.02 11.48
C ILE A 31 14.66 13.66 12.26
N ASP A 32 15.14 14.55 13.12
CA ASP A 32 16.26 14.22 14.03
C ASP A 32 15.76 13.56 15.32
N ALA A 33 15.75 12.23 15.32
CA ALA A 33 15.32 11.44 16.47
C ALA A 33 16.47 11.08 17.45
N ARG A 34 17.73 11.42 17.15
CA ARG A 34 18.91 10.88 17.85
C ARG A 34 18.95 11.19 19.34
N ASN A 35 18.35 12.31 19.73
CA ASN A 35 18.31 12.78 21.12
C ASN A 35 16.96 12.50 21.81
N LEU A 36 16.04 11.78 21.17
CA LEU A 36 14.74 11.41 21.75
C LEU A 36 14.88 10.13 22.60
N SER A 37 13.86 9.82 23.40
CA SER A 37 13.79 8.54 24.12
C SER A 37 13.80 7.36 23.14
N GLU A 38 14.24 6.19 23.60
CA GLU A 38 14.24 4.95 22.81
C GLU A 38 12.87 4.66 22.19
N SER A 39 11.80 4.76 22.98
CA SER A 39 10.42 4.60 22.51
C SER A 39 10.04 5.55 21.37
N MET A 40 10.57 6.78 21.38
CA MET A 40 10.33 7.76 20.32
C MET A 40 11.18 7.47 19.09
N GLN A 41 12.41 6.96 19.26
CA GLN A 41 13.24 6.52 18.15
C GLN A 41 12.64 5.30 17.43
N GLU A 42 12.10 4.35 18.19
CA GLU A 42 11.34 3.21 17.64
C GLU A 42 10.09 3.67 16.90
N ALA A 43 9.34 4.63 17.47
CA ALA A 43 8.17 5.20 16.80
C ALA A 43 8.54 5.90 15.48
N VAL A 44 9.61 6.69 15.46
CA VAL A 44 10.12 7.31 14.22
C VAL A 44 10.53 6.25 13.20
N THR A 45 11.21 5.19 13.64
CA THR A 45 11.58 4.06 12.76
C THR A 45 10.36 3.40 12.17
N ALA A 46 9.33 3.10 12.98
CA ALA A 46 8.07 2.53 12.51
C ALA A 46 7.33 3.46 11.54
N MET A 47 7.37 4.78 11.75
CA MET A 47 6.76 5.76 10.84
C MET A 47 7.47 5.85 9.48
N LEU A 48 8.79 5.68 9.47
CA LEU A 48 9.63 5.80 8.28
C LEU A 48 9.91 4.46 7.58
N SER A 49 9.27 3.38 8.04
CA SER A 49 9.38 2.05 7.45
C SER A 49 8.01 1.47 7.12
N VAL A 50 8.03 0.37 6.39
CA VAL A 50 6.84 -0.41 6.05
C VAL A 50 6.96 -1.82 6.61
N ASN A 51 5.82 -2.42 6.94
CA ASN A 51 5.74 -3.80 7.40
C ASN A 51 4.49 -4.45 6.79
N THR A 52 4.62 -5.69 6.29
CA THR A 52 3.51 -6.45 5.69
C THR A 52 2.27 -6.50 6.60
N ALA A 53 2.45 -6.50 7.93
CA ALA A 53 1.34 -6.45 8.89
C ALA A 53 0.43 -5.22 8.70
N TYR A 54 0.99 -4.06 8.34
CA TYR A 54 0.21 -2.83 8.10
C TYR A 54 -0.66 -2.96 6.85
N LEU A 55 -0.08 -3.48 5.76
CA LEU A 55 -0.80 -3.73 4.52
C LEU A 55 -1.90 -4.78 4.71
N ASN A 56 -1.58 -5.88 5.39
CA ASN A 56 -2.53 -6.96 5.67
C ASN A 56 -3.68 -6.47 6.53
N TYR A 57 -3.40 -5.71 7.58
CA TYR A 57 -4.43 -5.11 8.43
C TYR A 57 -5.42 -4.25 7.62
N ALA A 58 -4.91 -3.41 6.72
CA ALA A 58 -5.75 -2.59 5.86
C ALA A 58 -6.62 -3.43 4.91
N ILE A 59 -6.03 -4.47 4.29
CA ILE A 59 -6.75 -5.37 3.38
C ILE A 59 -7.82 -6.17 4.14
N ASP A 60 -7.50 -6.67 5.32
CA ASP A 60 -8.43 -7.45 6.14
C ASP A 60 -9.57 -6.59 6.65
N TYR A 61 -9.29 -5.34 7.06
CA TYR A 61 -10.33 -4.38 7.40
C TYR A 61 -11.25 -4.08 6.21
N ILE A 62 -10.70 -3.93 5.01
CA ILE A 62 -11.50 -3.76 3.78
C ILE A 62 -12.40 -4.99 3.55
N LYS A 63 -11.85 -6.20 3.64
CA LYS A 63 -12.61 -7.44 3.47
C LYS A 63 -13.72 -7.56 4.53
N LEU A 64 -13.42 -7.23 5.78
CA LEU A 64 -14.39 -7.26 6.88
C LEU A 64 -15.55 -6.29 6.63
N LYS A 65 -15.26 -5.05 6.21
CA LYS A 65 -16.27 -4.00 6.07
C LYS A 65 -17.04 -4.07 4.75
N TYR A 66 -16.40 -4.49 3.65
CA TYR A 66 -16.97 -4.43 2.30
C TYR A 66 -17.21 -5.82 1.68
N GLY A 67 -16.78 -6.90 2.33
CA GLY A 67 -16.89 -8.29 1.88
C GLY A 67 -15.79 -8.71 0.90
N SER A 68 -15.24 -7.78 0.13
CA SER A 68 -14.08 -8.00 -0.73
C SER A 68 -13.40 -6.67 -1.07
N VAL A 69 -12.16 -6.74 -1.53
CA VAL A 69 -11.46 -5.55 -2.03
C VAL A 69 -12.12 -5.02 -3.32
N ASP A 70 -12.65 -5.91 -4.17
CA ASP A 70 -13.42 -5.50 -5.35
C ASP A 70 -14.67 -4.68 -4.99
N ASN A 71 -15.40 -5.09 -3.96
CA ASN A 71 -16.56 -4.34 -3.46
C ASN A 71 -16.15 -2.97 -2.94
N TYR A 72 -15.02 -2.86 -2.25
CA TYR A 72 -14.49 -1.58 -1.79
C TYR A 72 -14.10 -0.67 -2.97
N LEU A 73 -13.36 -1.21 -3.94
CA LEU A 73 -12.99 -0.48 -5.16
C LEU A 73 -14.22 0.06 -5.89
N GLU A 74 -15.27 -0.76 -6.04
CA GLU A 74 -16.47 -0.38 -6.76
C GLU A 74 -17.37 0.58 -5.97
N LYS A 75 -17.66 0.27 -4.69
CA LYS A 75 -18.65 1.00 -3.89
C LYS A 75 -18.09 2.26 -3.25
N GLU A 76 -16.89 2.19 -2.69
CA GLU A 76 -16.27 3.32 -2.00
C GLU A 76 -15.52 4.21 -3.01
N LEU A 77 -14.63 3.60 -3.80
CA LEU A 77 -13.75 4.34 -4.70
C LEU A 77 -14.35 4.56 -6.10
N ARG A 78 -15.57 4.05 -6.37
CA ARG A 78 -16.28 4.18 -7.64
C ARG A 78 -15.46 3.70 -8.84
N VAL A 79 -14.60 2.70 -8.63
CA VAL A 79 -13.77 2.02 -9.63
C VAL A 79 -14.55 0.83 -10.19
N THR A 80 -15.45 1.11 -11.12
CA THR A 80 -16.26 0.10 -11.81
C THR A 80 -15.39 -0.82 -12.68
N SER A 81 -15.94 -1.95 -13.13
CA SER A 81 -15.26 -2.86 -14.06
C SER A 81 -14.76 -2.17 -15.34
N GLY A 82 -15.50 -1.21 -15.88
CA GLY A 82 -15.06 -0.40 -17.02
C GLY A 82 -13.80 0.42 -16.71
N LYS A 83 -13.75 1.05 -15.52
CA LYS A 83 -12.55 1.78 -15.06
C LYS A 83 -11.38 0.85 -14.78
N LYS A 84 -11.60 -0.34 -14.21
CA LYS A 84 -10.56 -1.37 -14.05
C LYS A 84 -9.94 -1.75 -15.40
N ASN A 85 -10.76 -1.93 -16.44
CA ASN A 85 -10.26 -2.23 -17.79
C ASN A 85 -9.45 -1.08 -18.40
N LEU A 86 -9.87 0.17 -18.18
CA LEU A 86 -9.07 1.33 -18.58
C LEU A 86 -7.73 1.38 -17.86
N LEU A 87 -7.71 1.15 -16.54
CA LEU A 87 -6.46 1.10 -15.77
C LEU A 87 -5.52 0.01 -16.30
N ARG A 88 -6.04 -1.20 -16.60
CA ARG A 88 -5.23 -2.27 -17.23
C ARG A 88 -4.69 -1.84 -18.58
N LYS A 89 -5.54 -1.20 -19.42
CA LYS A 89 -5.12 -0.68 -20.73
C LYS A 89 -3.94 0.28 -20.61
N TYR A 90 -4.01 1.24 -19.68
CA TYR A 90 -2.97 2.26 -19.54
C TYR A 90 -1.70 1.78 -18.81
N LEU A 91 -1.81 0.80 -17.92
CA LEU A 91 -0.72 0.42 -17.01
C LEU A 91 -0.08 -0.94 -17.33
N LEU A 92 -0.74 -1.84 -18.07
CA LEU A 92 -0.23 -3.18 -18.37
C LEU A 92 0.11 -3.41 -19.85
N TYR A 93 -0.54 -2.71 -20.77
CA TYR A 93 -0.34 -2.91 -22.19
C TYR A 93 0.34 -1.68 -22.79
N GLN A 94 1.45 -1.87 -23.50
CA GLN A 94 2.03 -0.82 -24.35
C GLN A 94 1.12 -0.59 -25.55
N PHE A 95 0.96 0.68 -25.92
CA PHE A 95 0.20 1.10 -27.11
C PHE A 95 0.90 0.67 -28.40
#